data_AF-A0A3M2EBN6-F1
#
_entry.id   AF-A0A3M2EBN6-F1
#
_cell.length_a   1.000
_cell.length_b   1.000
_cell.length_c   1.000
_cell.angle_alpha   90.00
_cell.angle_beta   90.00
_cell.angle_gamma   90.00
#
_symmetry.space_group_name_H-M   'P 1'
#
loop_
_entity.id
_entity.type
_entity.pdbx_description
1 polymer ?
#
loop_
_entity_poly.entity_id
_entity_poly.type
_entity_poly.pdbx_seq_one_letter_code
_entity_poly.pdbx_strand_id
1 'polypeptide(L)'
;MVQFTLPKNSKVRVGKTWPKPEGARNVRKFQIYRWDPDSGENPRVDTYFIDLDDCGPMVLDALIKIKNEIDPTLTFRRSCREGICGSCAMNIDGTNTLACLKTIAEVDGDVRIYPLPHMPVVKDLVPDLTHFYAQHASIMPWL
;
A
#
# COMPACT_ATOMS: atom_id res chain seq x y z
N MET A 1 24.77 -27.07 11.87
CA MET A 1 23.61 -26.20 12.16
C MET A 1 23.33 -25.42 10.88
N VAL A 2 22.23 -25.70 10.18
CA VAL A 2 21.93 -25.03 8.89
C VAL A 2 21.42 -23.62 9.20
N GLN A 3 22.13 -22.61 8.72
CA GLN A 3 21.74 -21.21 8.89
C GLN A 3 20.81 -20.84 7.73
N PHE A 4 19.51 -20.81 7.98
CA PHE A 4 18.53 -20.33 7.01
C PHE A 4 18.61 -18.81 6.93
N THR A 5 19.45 -18.30 6.03
CA THR A 5 19.45 -16.89 5.68
C THR A 5 18.16 -16.60 4.92
N LEU A 6 17.31 -15.74 5.49
CA LEU A 6 16.13 -15.28 4.77
C LEU A 6 16.56 -14.64 3.44
N PRO A 7 15.78 -14.83 2.35
CA PRO A 7 16.08 -14.20 1.07
C PRO A 7 16.25 -12.68 1.19
N LYS A 8 16.97 -12.07 0.25
CA LYS A 8 17.11 -10.60 0.18
C LYS A 8 15.72 -9.95 0.26
N ASN A 9 15.59 -8.86 1.02
CA ASN A 9 14.34 -8.11 1.23
C ASN A 9 13.24 -8.84 2.02
N SER A 10 13.54 -9.94 2.71
CA SER A 10 12.53 -10.72 3.45
C SER A 10 12.27 -10.24 4.88
N LYS A 11 13.05 -9.29 5.40
CA LYS A 11 12.89 -8.76 6.76
C LYS A 11 12.27 -7.37 6.70
N VAL A 12 10.98 -7.27 6.99
CA VAL A 12 10.30 -5.97 7.11
C VAL A 12 10.72 -5.29 8.43
N ARG A 13 11.24 -4.07 8.34
CA ARG A 13 11.71 -3.28 9.49
C ARG A 13 10.66 -2.26 9.93
N VAL A 14 10.82 -1.74 11.14
CA VAL A 14 10.12 -0.51 11.54
C VAL A 14 10.73 0.66 10.77
N GLY A 15 9.89 1.45 10.11
CA GLY A 15 10.29 2.57 9.29
C GLY A 15 10.09 3.93 9.97
N LYS A 16 9.97 4.97 9.15
CA LYS A 16 9.76 6.36 9.59
C LYS A 16 8.36 6.53 10.17
N THR A 17 8.26 7.25 11.29
CA THR A 17 6.98 7.74 11.81
C THR A 17 6.87 9.23 11.52
N TRP A 18 5.84 9.64 10.81
CA TRP A 18 5.55 11.03 10.50
C TRP A 18 4.82 11.71 11.66
N PRO A 19 4.95 13.04 11.83
CA PRO A 19 4.27 13.77 12.90
C PRO A 19 2.74 13.66 12.76
N LYS A 20 2.04 13.75 13.90
CA LYS A 20 0.59 13.86 13.93
C LYS A 20 0.16 15.26 13.45
N PRO A 21 -0.96 15.41 12.73
CA PRO A 21 -1.51 16.72 12.41
C PRO A 21 -1.85 17.49 13.70
N GLU A 22 -1.42 18.75 13.77
CA GLU A 22 -1.67 19.61 14.94
C GLU A 22 -3.16 20.00 15.01
N GLY A 23 -3.75 19.95 16.20
CA GLY A 23 -5.14 20.35 16.43
C GLY A 23 -6.22 19.36 15.96
N ALA A 24 -5.85 18.31 15.24
CA ALA A 24 -6.77 17.27 14.76
C ALA A 24 -7.34 16.42 15.91
N ARG A 25 -8.65 16.19 15.90
CA ARG A 25 -9.34 15.37 16.90
C ARG A 25 -9.65 13.96 16.38
N ASN A 26 -9.93 13.83 15.08
CA ASN A 26 -10.30 12.58 14.44
C ASN A 26 -9.12 11.96 13.69
N VAL A 27 -8.06 11.60 14.42
CA VAL A 27 -6.81 11.13 13.81
C VAL A 27 -6.83 9.62 13.63
N ARG A 28 -6.55 9.16 12.42
CA ARG A 28 -6.33 7.74 12.09
C ARG A 28 -4.87 7.48 11.75
N LYS A 29 -4.36 6.35 12.25
CA LYS A 29 -3.00 5.88 11.98
C LYS A 29 -3.00 4.94 10.77
N PHE A 30 -2.11 5.20 9.83
CA PHE A 30 -1.85 4.38 8.65
C PHE A 30 -0.44 3.80 8.73
N GLN A 31 -0.32 2.49 8.58
CA GLN A 31 0.95 1.76 8.57
C GLN A 31 1.17 1.18 7.18
N ILE A 32 2.12 1.75 6.43
CA ILE A 32 2.25 1.49 4.99
C ILE A 32 3.59 0.83 4.72
N TYR A 33 3.55 -0.29 4.00
CA TYR A 33 4.74 -0.93 3.45
C TYR A 33 5.49 0.02 2.51
N ARG A 34 6.80 0.15 2.74
CA ARG A 34 7.71 0.96 1.95
C ARG A 34 8.92 0.14 1.53
N TRP A 35 9.29 0.28 0.26
CA TRP A 35 10.53 -0.29 -0.24
C TRP A 35 10.97 0.48 -1.48
N ASP A 36 12.24 0.88 -1.49
CA ASP A 36 12.86 1.61 -2.59
C ASP A 36 13.95 0.73 -3.24
N PRO A 37 13.80 0.33 -4.52
CA PRO A 37 14.77 -0.54 -5.20
C PRO A 37 16.18 0.04 -5.24
N ASP A 38 16.30 1.37 -5.23
CA ASP A 38 17.57 2.08 -5.37
C ASP A 38 18.33 2.23 -4.04
N SER A 39 17.67 1.97 -2.91
CA SER A 39 18.25 2.18 -1.57
C SER A 39 19.21 1.08 -1.12
N GLY A 40 19.08 -0.13 -1.67
CA GLY A 40 19.76 -1.33 -1.16
C GLY A 40 19.28 -1.81 0.22
N GLU A 41 18.29 -1.13 0.82
CA GLU A 41 17.74 -1.49 2.13
C GLU A 41 16.65 -2.54 2.04
N ASN A 42 16.37 -3.17 3.20
CA ASN A 42 15.20 -4.04 3.32
C ASN A 42 13.91 -3.19 3.38
N PRO A 43 12.75 -3.79 3.05
CA PRO A 43 11.47 -3.15 3.23
C PRO A 43 11.22 -2.71 4.68
N ARG A 44 10.37 -1.71 4.84
CA ARG A 44 9.99 -1.16 6.13
C ARG A 44 8.50 -0.82 6.18
N VAL A 45 7.98 -0.55 7.36
CA VAL A 45 6.63 0.00 7.56
C VAL A 45 6.76 1.42 8.09
N ASP A 46 6.37 2.38 7.26
CA ASP A 46 6.28 3.78 7.68
C ASP A 46 4.90 4.05 8.28
N THR A 47 4.84 4.93 9.28
CA THR A 47 3.60 5.31 9.98
C THR A 47 3.22 6.74 9.64
N TYR A 48 1.99 6.93 9.23
CA TYR A 48 1.37 8.22 8.91
C TYR A 48 0.15 8.45 9.79
N PHE A 49 -0.15 9.71 10.08
CA PHE A 49 -1.34 10.10 10.82
C PHE A 49 -2.15 11.06 9.97
N ILE A 50 -3.44 10.76 9.81
CA ILE A 50 -4.35 11.52 8.95
C ILE A 50 -5.52 11.99 9.79
N ASP A 51 -5.82 13.28 9.70
CA ASP A 51 -7.08 13.83 10.17
C ASP A 51 -8.20 13.40 9.22
N LEU A 52 -9.13 12.59 9.71
CA LEU A 52 -10.23 12.08 8.90
C LEU A 52 -11.30 13.14 8.62
N ASP A 53 -11.33 14.24 9.39
CA ASP A 53 -12.27 15.34 9.13
C ASP A 53 -11.85 16.15 7.88
N ASP A 54 -10.58 16.05 7.47
CA ASP A 54 -9.99 16.66 6.26
C ASP A 54 -9.52 15.61 5.25
N CYS A 55 -10.19 14.46 5.21
CA CYS A 55 -9.88 13.37 4.28
C CYS A 55 -11.16 12.75 3.70
N GLY A 56 -11.08 12.30 2.45
CA GLY A 56 -12.15 11.50 1.86
C GLY A 56 -12.34 10.16 2.59
N PRO A 57 -13.50 9.51 2.42
CA PRO A 57 -13.86 8.33 3.21
C PRO A 57 -13.10 7.06 2.82
N MET A 58 -12.46 7.03 1.64
CA MET A 58 -11.81 5.83 1.10
C MET A 58 -10.33 5.77 1.48
N VAL A 59 -9.79 4.56 1.60
CA VAL A 59 -8.35 4.38 1.86
C VAL A 59 -7.49 5.01 0.74
N LEU A 60 -7.98 5.00 -0.51
CA LEU A 60 -7.30 5.69 -1.61
C LEU A 60 -7.21 7.21 -1.38
N ASP A 61 -8.22 7.84 -0.78
CA ASP A 61 -8.19 9.28 -0.50
C ASP A 61 -7.07 9.61 0.50
N ALA A 62 -6.92 8.79 1.54
CA ALA A 62 -5.83 8.90 2.49
C ALA A 62 -4.45 8.68 1.83
N LEU A 63 -4.31 7.69 0.94
CA LEU A 63 -3.05 7.46 0.21
C LEU A 63 -2.66 8.66 -0.68
N ILE A 64 -3.64 9.27 -1.35
CA ILE A 64 -3.43 10.47 -2.16
C ILE A 64 -3.06 11.66 -1.28
N LYS A 65 -3.77 11.87 -0.15
CA LYS A 65 -3.46 12.93 0.82
C LYS A 65 -2.04 12.79 1.36
N ILE A 66 -1.64 11.60 1.79
CA ILE A 66 -0.27 11.30 2.24
C ILE A 66 0.73 11.69 1.16
N LYS A 67 0.51 11.25 -0.09
CA LYS A 67 1.44 11.55 -1.18
C LYS A 67 1.54 13.05 -1.47
N ASN A 68 0.41 13.75 -1.49
CA ASN A 68 0.38 15.15 -1.90
C ASN A 68 0.92 16.10 -0.82
N GLU A 69 0.66 15.80 0.45
CA GLU A 69 0.83 16.76 1.54
C GLU A 69 1.93 16.36 2.54
N ILE A 70 2.28 15.07 2.64
CA ILE A 70 3.19 14.56 3.69
C ILE A 70 4.46 13.97 3.09
N ASP A 71 4.32 13.03 2.16
CA ASP A 71 5.42 12.25 1.61
C ASP A 71 5.23 11.99 0.10
N PRO A 72 5.76 12.87 -0.77
CA PRO A 72 5.64 12.72 -2.21
C PRO A 72 6.36 11.48 -2.77
N THR A 73 7.21 10.81 -1.97
CA THR A 73 7.91 9.60 -2.39
C THR A 73 7.04 8.35 -2.33
N LEU A 74 5.92 8.38 -1.59
CA LEU A 74 5.00 7.25 -1.50
C LEU A 74 4.44 6.90 -2.89
N THR A 75 4.59 5.63 -3.28
CA THR A 75 4.25 5.17 -4.64
C THR A 75 3.20 4.05 -4.62
N PHE A 76 2.15 4.21 -5.43
CA PHE A 76 1.06 3.24 -5.61
C PHE A 76 0.39 3.47 -6.98
N ARG A 77 -0.33 2.45 -7.48
CA ARG A 77 -1.11 2.56 -8.73
C ARG A 77 -2.54 3.00 -8.43
N ARG A 78 -3.07 3.90 -9.26
CA ARG A 78 -4.47 4.35 -9.24
C ARG A 78 -4.87 4.93 -10.61
N SER A 79 -6.16 4.84 -10.94
CA SER A 79 -6.71 5.51 -12.14
C SER A 79 -8.17 5.93 -11.94
N CYS A 80 -9.13 4.98 -12.02
CA CYS A 80 -10.56 5.30 -12.13
C CYS A 80 -11.27 5.82 -10.87
N ARG A 81 -10.72 5.58 -9.67
CA ARG A 81 -11.30 5.93 -8.34
C ARG A 81 -12.74 5.43 -8.06
N GLU A 82 -13.26 4.50 -8.85
CA GLU A 82 -14.63 3.97 -8.73
C GLU A 82 -14.70 2.44 -8.88
N GLY A 83 -13.56 1.77 -8.73
CA GLY A 83 -13.49 0.30 -8.68
C GLY A 83 -13.48 -0.42 -10.03
N ILE A 84 -13.69 0.28 -11.15
CA ILE A 84 -13.85 -0.39 -12.45
C ILE A 84 -12.52 -0.88 -13.08
N CYS A 85 -11.41 -0.18 -12.85
CA CYS A 85 -10.15 -0.46 -13.56
C CYS A 85 -9.22 -1.46 -12.86
N GLY A 86 -9.49 -1.81 -11.59
CA GLY A 86 -8.66 -2.72 -10.80
C GLY A 86 -7.25 -2.22 -10.40
N SER A 87 -6.81 -1.03 -10.83
CA SER A 87 -5.40 -0.60 -10.68
C SER A 87 -4.92 -0.43 -9.23
N CYS A 88 -5.81 -0.11 -8.29
CA CYS A 88 -5.47 0.14 -6.88
C CYS A 88 -5.67 -1.11 -5.99
N ALA A 89 -5.53 -2.30 -6.56
CA ALA A 89 -5.55 -3.55 -5.82
C ALA A 89 -4.34 -3.63 -4.87
N MET A 90 -4.60 -3.86 -3.59
CA MET A 90 -3.59 -3.99 -2.53
C MET A 90 -4.18 -4.75 -1.34
N ASN A 91 -3.34 -5.08 -0.35
CA ASN A 91 -3.80 -5.67 0.90
C ASN A 91 -4.04 -4.55 1.94
N ILE A 92 -5.26 -4.47 2.45
CA ILE A 92 -5.67 -3.49 3.45
C ILE A 92 -6.22 -4.26 4.65
N ASP A 93 -5.52 -4.12 5.78
CA ASP A 93 -5.76 -4.82 7.04
C ASP A 93 -6.00 -6.33 6.87
N GLY A 94 -5.09 -6.98 6.14
CA GLY A 94 -5.13 -8.41 5.89
C GLY A 94 -6.02 -8.84 4.72
N THR A 95 -6.87 -7.96 4.19
CA THR A 95 -7.79 -8.28 3.09
C THR A 95 -7.34 -7.69 1.76
N ASN A 96 -7.28 -8.50 0.70
CA ASN A 96 -7.04 -8.00 -0.65
C ASN A 96 -8.30 -7.29 -1.17
N THR A 97 -8.18 -6.01 -1.52
CA THR A 97 -9.31 -5.19 -1.95
C THR A 97 -8.83 -4.03 -2.83
N LEU A 98 -9.77 -3.23 -3.32
CA LEU A 98 -9.49 -1.99 -4.05
C LEU A 98 -9.50 -0.82 -3.07
N ALA A 99 -8.38 -0.10 -2.97
CA ALA A 99 -8.28 1.04 -2.05
C ALA A 99 -9.35 2.13 -2.29
N CYS A 100 -9.84 2.27 -3.53
CA CYS A 100 -10.90 3.23 -3.89
C CYS A 100 -12.30 2.82 -3.46
N LEU A 101 -12.52 1.57 -3.07
CA LEU A 101 -13.82 1.08 -2.57
C LEU A 101 -13.77 0.69 -1.10
N LYS A 102 -12.56 0.49 -0.53
CA LYS A 102 -12.39 0.18 0.89
C LYS A 102 -12.54 1.46 1.69
N THR A 103 -13.63 1.56 2.46
CA THR A 103 -13.83 2.70 3.37
C THR A 103 -12.86 2.60 4.56
N ILE A 104 -12.40 3.75 5.06
CA ILE A 104 -11.55 3.81 6.25
C ILE A 104 -12.32 3.34 7.49
N ALA A 105 -13.63 3.60 7.52
CA ALA A 105 -14.52 3.23 8.63
C ALA A 105 -14.68 1.71 8.82
N GLU A 106 -14.51 0.91 7.77
CA GLU A 106 -14.54 -0.56 7.85
C GLU A 106 -13.27 -1.17 8.47
N VAL A 107 -12.25 -0.38 8.77
CA VAL A 107 -11.00 -0.87 9.37
C VAL A 107 -10.98 -0.52 10.85
N ASP A 108 -10.88 -1.54 11.69
CA ASP A 108 -10.80 -1.37 13.14
C ASP A 108 -9.38 -0.96 13.54
N GLY A 109 -9.23 0.22 14.15
CA GLY A 109 -7.94 0.72 14.63
C GLY A 109 -6.97 1.14 13.52
N ASP A 110 -5.73 0.66 13.56
CA ASP A 110 -4.66 1.08 12.64
C ASP A 110 -4.88 0.52 11.22
N VAL A 111 -4.84 1.37 10.20
CA VAL A 111 -4.98 0.94 8.80
C VAL A 111 -3.65 0.44 8.27
N ARG A 112 -3.50 -0.89 8.15
CA ARG A 112 -2.28 -1.52 7.64
C ARG A 112 -2.40 -1.75 6.14
N ILE A 113 -1.41 -1.30 5.38
CA ILE A 113 -1.44 -1.36 3.91
C ILE A 113 -0.16 -2.02 3.39
N TYR A 114 -0.34 -3.09 2.62
CA TYR A 114 0.73 -3.85 1.99
C TYR A 114 0.45 -4.02 0.49
N PRO A 115 1.47 -4.26 -0.35
CA PRO A 115 1.25 -4.67 -1.73
C PRO A 115 0.47 -5.99 -1.79
N LEU A 116 0.04 -6.38 -2.99
CA LEU A 116 -0.60 -7.69 -3.17
C LEU A 116 0.32 -8.82 -2.64
N PRO A 117 -0.22 -9.76 -1.83
CA PRO A 117 0.60 -10.77 -1.16
C PRO A 117 1.37 -11.65 -2.16
N HIS A 118 2.59 -12.03 -1.78
CA HIS A 118 3.44 -12.96 -2.53
C HIS A 118 3.74 -12.55 -3.99
N MET A 119 3.65 -11.25 -4.29
CA MET A 119 4.09 -10.70 -5.57
C MET A 119 5.47 -10.04 -5.43
N PRO A 120 6.35 -10.13 -6.45
CA PRO A 120 7.54 -9.29 -6.49
C PRO A 120 7.13 -7.81 -6.43
N VAL A 121 7.81 -7.04 -5.58
CA VAL A 121 7.50 -5.61 -5.42
C VAL A 121 8.47 -4.79 -6.28
N VAL A 122 7.93 -3.89 -7.10
CA VAL A 122 8.72 -2.95 -7.91
C VAL A 122 9.14 -1.74 -7.08
N LYS A 123 8.20 -1.13 -6.34
CA LYS A 123 8.42 -0.03 -5.39
C LYS A 123 7.20 0.13 -4.50
N ASP A 124 7.39 0.33 -3.20
CA ASP A 124 6.29 0.56 -2.24
C ASP A 124 5.09 -0.40 -2.43
N LEU A 125 3.91 0.11 -2.80
CA LEU A 125 2.67 -0.65 -2.98
C LEU A 125 2.48 -1.15 -4.42
N VAL A 126 3.52 -1.13 -5.24
CA VAL A 126 3.47 -1.47 -6.67
C VAL A 126 4.02 -2.88 -6.89
N PRO A 127 3.17 -3.91 -7.06
CA PRO A 127 3.62 -5.24 -7.43
C PRO A 127 3.98 -5.34 -8.92
N ASP A 128 4.81 -6.30 -9.28
CA ASP A 128 4.98 -6.76 -10.66
C ASP A 128 3.82 -7.72 -11.02
N LEU A 129 3.08 -7.37 -12.07
CA LEU A 129 1.94 -8.14 -12.57
C LEU A 129 2.24 -8.83 -13.90
N THR A 130 3.50 -8.81 -14.36
CA THR A 130 3.90 -9.38 -15.66
C THR A 130 3.53 -10.85 -15.77
N HIS A 131 3.77 -11.64 -14.72
CA HIS A 131 3.42 -13.06 -14.71
C HIS A 131 1.89 -13.28 -14.75
N PHE A 132 1.14 -12.51 -13.97
CA PHE A 132 -0.33 -12.57 -13.97
C PHE A 132 -0.90 -12.33 -15.37
N TYR A 133 -0.42 -11.29 -16.07
CA TYR A 133 -0.87 -11.01 -17.42
C TYR A 133 -0.43 -12.06 -18.44
N ALA A 134 0.77 -12.65 -18.29
CA ALA A 134 1.21 -13.75 -19.14
C ALA A 134 0.32 -14.99 -19.01
N GLN A 135 -0.14 -15.32 -17.80
CA GLN A 135 -1.10 -16.41 -17.57
C GLN A 135 -2.47 -16.11 -18.18
N HIS A 136 -2.95 -14.87 -18.11
CA HIS A 136 -4.19 -14.48 -18.77
C HIS A 136 -4.08 -14.57 -20.30
N ALA A 137 -2.93 -14.18 -20.88
CA ALA A 137 -2.71 -14.27 -22.32
C ALA A 137 -2.62 -15.72 -22.82
N SER A 138 -2.11 -16.66 -22.01
CA SER A 138 -1.90 -18.05 -22.44
C SER A 138 -3.19 -18.83 -22.71
N ILE A 139 -4.31 -18.39 -22.16
CA ILE A 139 -5.63 -19.00 -22.40
C ILE A 139 -6.34 -18.44 -23.64
N MET A 140 -5.68 -17.54 -24.37
CA MET A 140 -6.22 -16.94 -25.60
C MET A 140 -7.65 -16.39 -25.43
N PRO A 141 -7.87 -15.38 -24.57
CA PRO A 141 -9.19 -14.93 -24.15
C PRO A 141 -9.88 -14.06 -25.23
N TRP A 142 -10.13 -14.65 -26.40
CA TRP A 142 -10.83 -14.08 -27.54
C TRP A 142 -11.66 -15.16 -28.24
N LEU A 143 -12.60 -14.73 -29.09
CA LEU A 143 -13.47 -15.61 -29.88
C LEU A 143 -12.76 -16.13 -31.13
#